data_AF-A0A2H6FG23-F1
#
_entry.id   AF-A0A2H6FG23-F1
#
_cell.length_a   1.000
_cell.length_b   1.000
_cell.length_c   1.000
_cell.angle_alpha   90.00
_cell.angle_beta   90.00
_cell.angle_gamma   90.00
#
_symmetry.space_group_name_H-M   'P 1'
#
loop_
_entity.id
_entity.type
_entity.pdbx_description
1 polymer ?
#
loop_
_entity_poly.entity_id
_entity_poly.type
_entity_poly.pdbx_seq_one_letter_code
_entity_poly.pdbx_strand_id
1 'polypeptide(L)'
;MHYIGSSYGSYLRRYRGLTGHVFAGRYKSLCVEKETYLLELSRYIHLNPVRAGIVKSPGKYPWSSYRYYIGKKQCPGWLSTEWLMAECGKRLKTRQRKYREYVESGVANQPRYPVEKIVGQAILGSKEFVRKVLEGLKKERSLKGVTAKRVFEGKVELDELYREVCEYYGIEGLKKMGKVKGSEQGRAREMFVYLAKGHTTALNREIAARVGDVSPSVVSHQYKRTGRKMQGNKKSTRQWRKEAKDLTSRFNG
;
A
#
# COMPACT_ATOMS: atom_id res chain seq x y z
N MET A 1 -18.31 14.63 3.49
CA MET A 1 -17.36 14.57 2.35
C MET A 1 -17.70 13.51 1.29
N HIS A 2 -18.25 12.33 1.61
CA HIS A 2 -18.58 11.31 0.58
C HIS A 2 -19.73 11.70 -0.37
N TYR A 3 -20.73 12.43 0.12
CA TYR A 3 -21.91 12.85 -0.66
C TYR A 3 -21.52 13.78 -1.82
N ILE A 4 -20.79 14.86 -1.54
CA ILE A 4 -20.37 15.87 -2.54
C ILE A 4 -19.57 15.22 -3.68
N GLY A 5 -18.56 14.39 -3.35
CA GLY A 5 -17.76 13.71 -4.36
C GLY A 5 -18.57 12.70 -5.19
N SER A 6 -19.55 12.04 -4.58
CA SER A 6 -20.41 11.09 -5.30
C SER A 6 -21.40 11.82 -6.23
N SER A 7 -22.04 12.88 -5.73
CA SER A 7 -23.00 13.69 -6.49
C SER A 7 -22.33 14.43 -7.66
N TYR A 8 -21.18 15.07 -7.43
CA TYR A 8 -20.41 15.70 -8.50
C TYR A 8 -19.90 14.68 -9.51
N GLY A 9 -19.41 13.53 -9.05
CA GLY A 9 -18.97 12.45 -9.94
C GLY A 9 -20.11 11.94 -10.82
N SER A 10 -21.32 11.80 -10.28
CA SER A 10 -22.50 11.36 -11.04
C SER A 10 -22.99 12.43 -12.02
N TYR A 11 -23.01 13.70 -11.59
CA TYR A 11 -23.32 14.83 -12.47
C TYR A 11 -22.35 14.90 -13.66
N LEU A 12 -21.04 14.88 -13.38
CA LEU A 12 -20.01 15.02 -14.41
C LEU A 12 -20.05 13.85 -15.41
N ARG A 13 -20.28 12.61 -14.93
CA ARG A 13 -20.48 11.44 -15.81
C ARG A 13 -21.65 11.64 -16.75
N ARG A 14 -22.80 12.06 -16.23
CA ARG A 14 -24.01 12.30 -17.03
C ARG A 14 -23.80 13.43 -18.03
N TYR A 15 -23.11 14.49 -17.64
CA TYR A 15 -22.83 15.63 -18.50
C TYR A 15 -21.81 15.34 -19.61
N ARG A 16 -20.79 14.50 -19.33
CA ARG A 16 -19.67 14.23 -20.25
C ARG A 16 -19.74 12.87 -20.96
N GLY A 17 -20.77 12.06 -20.69
CA GLY A 17 -20.87 10.69 -21.22
C GLY A 17 -19.75 9.76 -20.76
N LEU A 18 -19.15 10.01 -19.59
CA LEU A 18 -18.00 9.24 -19.10
C LEU A 18 -18.46 7.97 -18.35
N THR A 19 -17.77 6.86 -18.60
CA THR A 19 -17.92 5.61 -17.84
C THR A 19 -16.78 5.47 -16.81
N GLY A 20 -17.09 5.05 -15.58
CA GLY A 20 -16.10 4.79 -14.52
C GLY A 20 -16.05 5.83 -13.38
N HIS A 21 -15.06 5.72 -12.50
CA HIS A 21 -14.92 6.62 -11.35
C HIS A 21 -14.25 7.94 -11.76
N VAL A 22 -14.97 9.06 -11.62
CA VAL A 22 -14.44 10.43 -11.87
C VAL A 22 -13.28 10.76 -10.95
N PHE A 23 -13.43 10.40 -9.68
CA PHE A 23 -12.36 10.51 -8.70
C PHE A 23 -11.63 9.17 -8.62
N ALA A 24 -10.32 9.20 -8.82
CA ALA A 24 -9.47 8.09 -8.42
C ALA A 24 -9.57 7.88 -6.90
N GLY A 25 -8.99 6.77 -6.40
CA GLY A 25 -9.00 6.46 -4.97
C GLY A 25 -8.44 7.58 -4.08
N ARG A 26 -8.50 7.39 -2.76
CA ARG A 26 -8.05 8.38 -1.77
C ARG A 26 -6.61 8.86 -2.05
N TYR A 27 -6.35 10.12 -1.75
CA TYR A 27 -5.00 10.69 -1.73
C TYR A 27 -4.06 9.80 -0.88
N LYS A 28 -2.87 9.53 -1.41
CA LYS A 28 -1.81 8.79 -0.73
C LYS A 28 -0.60 9.71 -0.57
N SER A 29 -0.10 9.81 0.65
CA SER A 29 1.21 10.40 0.94
C SER A 29 2.18 9.29 1.24
N LEU A 30 3.28 9.21 0.49
CA LEU A 30 4.31 8.20 0.69
C LEU A 30 5.61 8.86 1.13
N CYS A 31 6.22 8.32 2.18
CA CYS A 31 7.59 8.62 2.54
C CYS A 31 8.52 7.84 1.60
N VAL A 32 9.38 8.54 0.86
CA VAL A 32 10.22 7.93 -0.18
C VAL A 32 11.69 8.08 0.20
N GLU A 33 12.45 6.99 0.13
CA GLU A 33 13.91 7.02 0.26
C GLU A 33 14.51 7.75 -0.95
N LYS A 34 15.16 8.89 -0.68
CA LYS A 34 15.55 9.86 -1.69
C LYS A 34 16.56 9.25 -2.67
N GLU A 35 17.59 8.61 -2.15
CA GLU A 35 18.75 8.12 -2.88
C GLU A 35 18.38 7.03 -3.86
N THR A 36 17.40 6.19 -3.50
CA THR A 36 17.05 4.98 -4.27
C THR A 36 15.86 5.20 -5.21
N TYR A 37 14.83 5.94 -4.78
CA TYR A 37 13.52 5.92 -5.44
C TYR A 37 13.07 7.26 -6.01
N LEU A 38 13.76 8.36 -5.72
CA LEU A 38 13.28 9.67 -6.14
C LEU A 38 13.29 9.86 -7.66
N LEU A 39 14.41 9.54 -8.32
CA LEU A 39 14.51 9.67 -9.78
C LEU A 39 13.48 8.79 -10.48
N GLU A 40 13.28 7.57 -9.98
CA GLU A 40 12.30 6.61 -10.48
C GLU A 40 10.88 7.16 -10.37
N LEU A 41 10.53 7.76 -9.23
CA LEU A 41 9.24 8.40 -9.01
C LEU A 41 9.03 9.58 -9.99
N SER A 42 10.06 10.39 -10.19
CA SER A 42 9.99 11.52 -11.13
C SER A 42 9.78 11.05 -12.57
N ARG A 43 10.53 10.03 -12.98
CA ARG A 43 10.37 9.38 -14.29
C ARG A 43 8.97 8.84 -14.46
N TYR A 44 8.44 8.14 -13.47
CA TYR A 44 7.07 7.63 -13.46
C TYR A 44 6.05 8.76 -13.68
N ILE A 45 6.16 9.86 -12.93
CA ILE A 45 5.24 11.01 -13.04
C ILE A 45 5.26 11.61 -14.46
N HIS A 46 6.44 11.84 -15.02
CA HIS A 46 6.55 12.44 -16.36
C HIS A 46 6.13 11.50 -17.48
N LEU A 47 6.23 10.18 -17.28
CA LEU A 47 5.77 9.19 -18.26
C LEU A 47 4.28 8.87 -18.14
N ASN A 48 3.58 9.26 -17.07
CA ASN A 48 2.14 8.99 -16.93
C ASN A 48 1.29 9.38 -18.15
N PRO A 49 1.48 10.56 -18.79
CA PRO A 49 0.73 10.92 -20.00
C PRO A 49 1.01 10.00 -21.19
N VAL A 50 2.24 9.48 -21.29
CA VAL A 50 2.63 8.52 -22.33
C VAL A 50 2.01 7.16 -22.06
N ARG A 51 2.08 6.70 -20.81
CA ARG A 51 1.48 5.45 -20.34
C ARG A 51 -0.04 5.43 -20.51
N ALA A 52 -0.69 6.58 -20.33
CA ALA A 52 -2.12 6.75 -20.55
C ALA A 52 -2.51 6.87 -22.05
N GLY A 53 -1.55 6.81 -22.97
CA GLY A 53 -1.80 6.96 -24.41
C GLY A 53 -2.16 8.37 -24.87
N ILE A 54 -2.02 9.39 -24.00
CA ILE A 54 -2.42 10.78 -24.29
C ILE A 54 -1.41 11.44 -25.25
N VAL A 55 -0.11 11.13 -25.09
CA VAL A 55 0.97 11.67 -25.93
C VAL A 55 2.03 10.62 -26.22
N LYS A 56 2.71 10.72 -27.37
CA LYS A 56 3.80 9.80 -27.73
C LYS A 56 5.12 10.08 -26.99
N SER A 57 5.29 11.27 -26.40
CA SER A 57 6.49 11.64 -25.66
C SER A 57 6.16 12.56 -24.48
N PRO A 58 6.90 12.48 -23.36
CA PRO A 58 6.57 13.23 -22.14
C PRO A 58 6.64 14.75 -22.36
N GLY A 59 7.50 15.21 -23.27
CA GLY A 59 7.62 16.63 -23.64
C GLY A 59 6.42 17.23 -24.37
N LYS A 60 5.52 16.40 -24.91
CA LYS A 60 4.32 16.87 -25.63
C LYS A 60 3.13 17.14 -24.70
N TYR A 61 3.17 16.69 -23.45
CA TYR A 61 2.06 16.93 -22.52
C TYR A 61 2.15 18.35 -21.92
N PRO A 62 1.19 19.26 -22.20
CA PRO A 62 1.33 20.65 -21.82
C PRO A 62 1.26 20.87 -20.29
N TRP A 63 0.58 19.98 -19.58
CA TRP A 63 0.39 20.08 -18.13
C TRP A 63 1.48 19.36 -17.32
N SER A 64 2.58 18.94 -17.96
CA SER A 64 3.75 18.40 -17.25
C SER A 64 4.80 19.46 -17.01
N SER A 65 5.47 19.38 -15.85
CA SER A 65 6.69 20.13 -15.56
C SER A 65 7.92 19.61 -16.31
N TYR A 66 7.83 18.48 -17.03
CA TYR A 66 8.96 17.82 -17.70
C TYR A 66 9.80 18.77 -18.57
N ARG A 67 9.15 19.70 -19.28
CA ARG A 67 9.82 20.66 -20.18
C ARG A 67 10.80 21.59 -19.45
N TYR A 68 10.56 21.89 -18.17
CA TYR A 68 11.48 22.66 -17.34
C TYR A 68 12.72 21.84 -16.96
N TYR A 69 12.54 20.55 -16.62
CA TYR A 69 13.64 19.64 -16.29
C TYR A 69 14.61 19.42 -17.43
N ILE A 70 14.13 19.40 -18.69
CA ILE A 70 14.98 19.16 -19.86
C ILE A 70 15.45 20.44 -20.56
N GLY A 71 15.24 21.61 -19.95
CA GLY A 71 15.69 22.90 -20.48
C GLY A 71 14.93 23.40 -21.72
N LYS A 72 13.73 22.87 -22.01
CA LYS A 72 12.88 23.36 -23.13
C LYS A 72 12.05 24.59 -22.75
N LYS A 73 11.96 24.89 -21.46
CA LYS A 73 11.33 26.11 -20.93
C LYS A 73 12.14 26.60 -19.73
N GLN A 74 12.13 27.91 -19.51
CA GLN A 74 12.70 28.50 -18.30
C GLN A 74 11.93 28.03 -17.07
N CYS A 75 12.66 27.62 -16.03
CA CYS A 75 12.06 27.15 -14.80
C CYS A 75 11.42 28.33 -14.05
N PRO A 76 10.12 28.29 -13.72
CA PRO A 76 9.48 29.34 -12.94
C PRO A 76 9.99 29.30 -11.48
N GLY A 77 9.98 30.45 -10.79
CA GLY A 77 10.55 30.57 -9.44
C GLY A 77 9.89 29.69 -8.36
N TRP A 78 8.66 29.23 -8.59
CA TRP A 78 7.95 28.30 -7.69
C TRP A 78 8.32 26.82 -7.91
N LEU A 79 9.06 26.48 -8.98
CA LEU A 79 9.46 25.12 -9.30
C LEU A 79 10.94 24.91 -8.98
N SER A 80 11.23 24.00 -8.05
CA SER A 80 12.61 23.55 -7.80
C SER A 80 12.88 22.23 -8.53
N THR A 81 13.78 22.28 -9.51
CA THR A 81 14.28 21.10 -10.23
C THR A 81 15.68 20.68 -9.79
N GLU A 82 16.40 21.56 -9.11
CA GLU A 82 17.85 21.42 -8.87
C GLU A 82 18.19 20.23 -7.99
N TRP A 83 17.49 20.10 -6.86
CA TRP A 83 17.76 19.07 -5.85
C TRP A 83 17.59 17.66 -6.41
N LEU A 84 16.62 17.47 -7.31
CA LEU A 84 16.35 16.17 -7.94
C LEU A 84 17.36 15.88 -9.04
N MET A 85 17.70 16.89 -9.84
CA MET A 85 18.64 16.75 -10.93
C MET A 85 20.11 16.75 -10.47
N ALA A 86 20.41 17.04 -9.20
CA ALA A 86 21.76 17.02 -8.66
C ALA A 86 22.45 15.66 -8.85
N GLU A 87 21.70 14.57 -8.74
CA GLU A 87 22.15 13.19 -9.00
C GLU A 87 22.57 12.97 -10.47
N CYS A 88 22.08 13.79 -11.39
CA CYS A 88 22.37 13.69 -12.83
C CYS A 88 23.66 14.42 -13.26
N GLY A 89 24.46 14.93 -12.31
CA GLY A 89 25.78 15.50 -12.56
C GLY A 89 25.99 16.90 -12.01
N LYS A 90 27.17 17.51 -12.23
CA LYS A 90 27.55 18.80 -11.63
C LYS A 90 27.06 20.02 -12.42
N ARG A 91 27.05 19.96 -13.76
CA ARG A 91 26.71 21.09 -14.64
C ARG A 91 25.26 21.02 -15.13
N LEU A 92 24.56 22.15 -15.19
CA LEU A 92 23.14 22.23 -15.57
C LEU A 92 22.84 21.53 -16.91
N LYS A 93 23.60 21.83 -17.98
CA LYS A 93 23.39 21.18 -19.29
C LYS A 93 23.55 19.66 -19.23
N THR A 94 24.51 19.17 -18.44
CA THR A 94 24.72 17.72 -18.24
C THR A 94 23.55 17.11 -17.49
N ARG A 95 23.07 17.76 -16.43
CA ARG A 95 21.90 17.33 -15.65
C ARG A 95 20.67 17.18 -16.53
N GLN A 96 20.34 18.22 -17.30
CA GLN A 96 19.19 18.23 -18.21
C GLN A 96 19.27 17.11 -19.26
N ARG A 97 20.46 16.89 -19.83
CA ARG A 97 20.68 15.83 -20.82
C ARG A 97 20.51 14.44 -20.21
N LYS A 98 21.24 14.13 -19.12
CA LYS A 98 21.17 12.81 -18.46
C LYS A 98 19.76 12.53 -17.93
N TYR A 99 19.08 13.53 -17.38
CA TYR A 99 17.71 13.39 -16.93
C TYR A 99 16.75 13.09 -18.09
N ARG A 100 16.92 13.77 -19.23
CA ARG A 100 16.16 13.48 -20.45
C ARG A 100 16.34 12.03 -20.89
N GLU A 101 17.59 11.60 -21.06
CA GLU A 101 17.95 10.22 -21.45
C GLU A 101 17.33 9.19 -20.49
N TYR A 102 17.47 9.43 -19.19
CA TYR A 102 16.92 8.55 -18.15
C TYR A 102 15.38 8.43 -18.23
N VAL A 103 14.67 9.55 -18.39
CA VAL A 103 13.20 9.53 -18.49
C VAL A 103 12.74 8.93 -19.82
N GLU A 104 13.33 9.33 -20.94
CA GLU A 104 12.91 8.90 -22.28
C GLU A 104 13.25 7.43 -22.55
N SER A 105 14.29 6.87 -21.93
CA SER A 105 14.56 5.42 -21.97
C SER A 105 13.41 4.58 -21.40
N GLY A 106 12.63 5.16 -20.47
CA GLY A 106 11.43 4.53 -19.91
C GLY A 106 10.22 4.55 -20.85
N VAL A 107 10.29 5.14 -22.05
CA VAL A 107 9.18 5.09 -23.01
C VAL A 107 9.02 3.69 -23.59
N ALA A 108 10.14 3.03 -23.93
CA ALA A 108 10.16 1.65 -24.41
C ALA A 108 9.86 0.66 -23.28
N ASN A 109 10.45 0.91 -22.10
CA ASN A 109 10.25 0.10 -20.89
C ASN A 109 9.49 0.93 -19.85
N GLN A 110 8.17 1.06 -20.03
CA GLN A 110 7.31 1.86 -19.15
C GLN A 110 7.44 1.36 -17.71
N PRO A 111 8.12 2.10 -16.81
CA PRO A 111 8.33 1.63 -15.46
C PRO A 111 6.97 1.51 -14.79
N ARG A 112 6.69 0.32 -14.26
CA ARG A 112 5.54 0.14 -13.38
C ARG A 112 5.86 0.86 -12.08
N TYR A 113 4.86 1.54 -11.54
CA TYR A 113 4.94 2.05 -10.18
C TYR A 113 5.34 0.90 -9.26
N PRO A 114 6.39 1.03 -8.43
CA PRO A 114 6.91 -0.09 -7.64
C PRO A 114 5.99 -0.37 -6.44
N VAL A 115 4.73 -0.72 -6.70
CA VAL A 115 3.69 -1.00 -5.68
C VAL A 115 4.17 -2.06 -4.69
N GLU A 116 4.93 -3.04 -5.19
CA GLU A 116 5.49 -4.14 -4.40
C GLU A 116 6.52 -3.68 -3.37
N LYS A 117 7.21 -2.56 -3.63
CA LYS A 117 8.22 -2.00 -2.74
C LYS A 117 7.62 -1.00 -1.73
N ILE A 118 6.31 -0.75 -1.81
CA ILE A 118 5.62 0.13 -0.86
C ILE A 118 5.26 -0.67 0.39
N VAL A 119 5.99 -0.39 1.46
CA VAL A 119 5.71 -0.94 2.77
C VAL A 119 4.54 -0.20 3.42
N GLY A 120 3.54 -0.98 3.83
CA GLY A 120 2.42 -0.48 4.63
C GLY A 120 1.60 0.63 3.96
N GLN A 121 1.59 0.67 2.62
CA GLN A 121 0.93 1.72 1.82
C GLN A 121 1.41 3.15 2.12
N ALA A 122 2.55 3.31 2.78
CA ALA A 122 3.00 4.59 3.31
C ALA A 122 4.50 4.87 3.09
N ILE A 123 5.34 3.85 2.92
CA ILE A 123 6.79 4.03 2.84
C ILE A 123 7.31 3.29 1.60
N LEU A 124 8.11 3.95 0.76
CA LEU A 124 8.78 3.38 -0.39
C LEU A 124 10.29 3.54 -0.18
N GLY A 125 10.98 2.45 0.12
CA GLY A 125 12.40 2.49 0.47
C GLY A 125 12.99 1.10 0.70
N SER A 126 14.30 1.06 0.91
CA SER A 126 15.03 -0.11 1.42
C SER A 126 14.46 -0.59 2.77
N LYS A 127 14.77 -1.84 3.17
CA LYS A 127 14.32 -2.39 4.46
C LYS A 127 14.89 -1.55 5.61
N GLU A 128 16.13 -1.10 5.46
CA GLU A 128 16.89 -0.26 6.37
C GLU A 128 16.22 1.11 6.54
N PHE A 129 15.84 1.76 5.44
CA PHE A 129 15.12 3.03 5.47
C PHE A 129 13.76 2.91 6.16
N VAL A 130 12.99 1.88 5.82
CA VAL A 130 11.68 1.69 6.44
C VAL A 130 11.82 1.47 7.95
N ARG A 131 12.82 0.69 8.40
CA ARG A 131 13.12 0.50 9.82
C ARG A 131 13.45 1.84 10.50
N LYS A 132 14.34 2.64 9.91
CA LYS A 132 14.71 3.97 10.42
C LYS A 132 13.49 4.90 10.57
N VAL A 133 12.61 4.94 9.55
CA VAL A 133 11.38 5.74 9.60
C VAL A 133 10.46 5.27 10.73
N LEU A 134 10.26 3.96 10.88
CA LEU A 134 9.41 3.41 11.93
C LEU A 134 9.99 3.63 13.34
N GLU A 135 11.31 3.50 13.51
CA GLU A 135 12.00 3.80 14.78
C GLU A 135 11.85 5.28 15.16
N GLY A 136 11.98 6.19 14.19
CA GLY A 136 11.71 7.62 14.41
C GLY A 136 10.27 7.87 14.86
N LEU A 137 9.29 7.25 14.20
CA LEU A 137 7.87 7.40 14.55
C LEU A 137 7.49 6.76 15.91
N LYS A 138 8.22 5.74 16.38
CA LYS A 138 8.02 5.17 17.73
C LYS A 138 8.33 6.18 18.83
N LYS A 139 9.27 7.11 18.60
CA LYS A 139 9.69 8.13 19.57
C LYS A 139 8.66 9.25 19.76
N GLU A 140 7.80 9.54 18.77
CA GLU A 140 6.89 10.70 18.77
C GLU A 140 5.42 10.44 19.20
N ARG A 141 5.11 9.30 19.85
CA ARG A 141 3.78 8.80 20.27
C ARG A 141 3.01 7.95 19.24
N SER A 142 2.35 6.92 19.80
CA SER A 142 1.27 6.05 19.28
C SER A 142 1.15 5.89 17.76
N LEU A 143 1.82 4.86 17.23
CA LEU A 143 1.64 4.30 15.87
C LEU A 143 0.27 3.64 15.58
N LYS A 144 -0.81 4.05 16.26
CA LYS A 144 -2.16 3.49 16.04
C LYS A 144 -2.60 3.79 14.60
N GLY A 145 -2.64 2.76 13.76
CA GLY A 145 -3.17 2.83 12.40
C GLY A 145 -2.12 2.81 11.28
N VAL A 146 -0.83 2.86 11.59
CA VAL A 146 0.24 2.75 10.58
C VAL A 146 0.34 1.31 10.11
N THR A 147 -0.03 1.03 8.86
CA THR A 147 0.06 -0.34 8.31
C THR A 147 1.52 -0.79 8.19
N ALA A 148 2.46 0.12 7.99
CA ALA A 148 3.90 -0.19 7.92
C ALA A 148 4.46 -0.76 9.24
N LYS A 149 3.89 -0.40 10.40
CA LYS A 149 4.25 -0.96 11.70
C LYS A 149 4.12 -2.49 11.72
N ARG A 150 3.02 -3.02 11.15
CA ARG A 150 2.74 -4.46 11.07
C ARG A 150 3.79 -5.21 10.26
N VAL A 151 4.36 -4.56 9.24
CA VAL A 151 5.39 -5.16 8.38
C VAL A 151 6.72 -5.36 9.12
N PHE A 152 6.95 -4.70 10.25
CA PHE A 152 8.21 -4.84 11.02
C PHE A 152 8.02 -5.43 12.41
N GLU A 153 6.80 -5.44 12.94
CA GLU A 153 6.48 -6.11 14.20
C GLU A 153 5.95 -7.53 13.99
N GLY A 154 5.72 -7.94 12.74
CA GLY A 154 5.39 -9.30 12.41
C GLY A 154 6.53 -10.22 12.81
N LYS A 155 6.29 -11.09 13.79
CA LYS A 155 7.26 -12.08 14.28
C LYS A 155 7.09 -13.44 13.62
N VAL A 156 5.98 -13.64 12.91
CA VAL A 156 5.53 -14.95 12.43
C VAL A 156 5.31 -14.87 10.93
N GLU A 157 5.80 -15.88 10.20
CA GLU A 157 5.50 -16.03 8.78
C GLU A 157 4.02 -16.39 8.57
N LEU A 158 3.41 -15.87 7.51
CA LEU A 158 1.97 -16.04 7.27
C LEU A 158 1.56 -17.53 7.19
N ASP A 159 2.44 -18.34 6.61
CA ASP A 159 2.22 -19.76 6.34
C ASP A 159 2.38 -20.62 7.58
N GLU A 160 3.28 -20.22 8.47
CA GLU A 160 3.42 -20.80 9.80
C GLU A 160 2.17 -20.51 10.64
N LEU A 161 1.74 -19.24 10.69
CA LEU A 161 0.49 -18.88 11.34
C LEU A 161 -0.72 -19.63 10.77
N TYR A 162 -0.76 -19.83 9.45
CA TYR A 162 -1.84 -20.56 8.80
C TYR A 162 -1.91 -22.01 9.29
N ARG A 163 -0.76 -22.71 9.33
CA ARG A 163 -0.67 -24.09 9.78
C ARG A 163 -1.08 -24.22 11.25
N GLU A 164 -0.54 -23.38 12.12
CA GLU A 164 -0.86 -23.40 13.56
C GLU A 164 -2.34 -23.13 13.85
N VAL A 165 -2.97 -22.20 13.12
CA VAL A 165 -4.41 -21.97 13.26
C VAL A 165 -5.21 -23.18 12.76
N CYS A 166 -4.81 -23.79 11.65
CA CYS A 166 -5.48 -24.99 11.14
C CYS A 166 -5.39 -26.14 12.15
N GLU A 167 -4.21 -26.37 12.71
CA GLU A 167 -3.98 -27.40 13.73
C GLU A 167 -4.77 -27.14 15.02
N TYR A 168 -4.73 -25.91 15.54
CA TYR A 168 -5.44 -25.54 16.77
C TYR A 168 -6.95 -25.79 16.71
N TYR A 169 -7.57 -25.57 15.55
CA TYR A 169 -9.00 -25.81 15.34
C TYR A 169 -9.30 -27.19 14.68
N GLY A 170 -8.29 -28.03 14.46
CA GLY A 170 -8.48 -29.37 13.88
C GLY A 170 -9.06 -29.36 12.46
N ILE A 171 -8.68 -28.39 11.62
CA ILE A 171 -9.18 -28.24 10.25
C ILE A 171 -8.05 -28.38 9.22
N GLU A 172 -8.35 -28.95 8.05
CA GLU A 172 -7.35 -29.13 6.97
C GLU A 172 -6.99 -27.82 6.24
N GLY A 173 -7.81 -26.79 6.36
CA GLY A 173 -7.54 -25.51 5.73
C GLY A 173 -8.70 -24.52 5.76
N LEU A 174 -8.41 -23.24 5.50
CA LEU A 174 -9.38 -22.14 5.59
C LEU A 174 -10.18 -21.99 4.28
N LYS A 175 -11.17 -22.86 4.08
CA LYS A 175 -12.08 -22.87 2.92
C LYS A 175 -12.88 -21.57 2.74
N LYS A 176 -13.44 -21.40 1.52
CA LYS A 176 -14.30 -20.28 1.12
C LYS A 176 -15.50 -20.09 2.06
N MET A 177 -16.02 -18.87 2.07
CA MET A 177 -17.10 -18.45 2.96
C MET A 177 -18.40 -19.23 2.68
N GLY A 178 -18.61 -20.33 3.40
CA GLY A 178 -19.87 -21.06 3.42
C GLY A 178 -20.90 -20.39 4.34
N LYS A 179 -22.20 -20.55 4.04
CA LYS A 179 -23.32 -19.87 4.72
C LYS A 179 -23.51 -20.22 6.21
N VAL A 180 -22.73 -21.15 6.78
CA VAL A 180 -22.92 -21.60 8.17
C VAL A 180 -22.25 -20.63 9.14
N LYS A 181 -23.09 -19.76 9.72
CA LYS A 181 -22.69 -18.79 10.74
C LYS A 181 -22.34 -19.52 12.03
N GLY A 182 -21.11 -19.37 12.52
CA GLY A 182 -20.68 -19.96 13.80
C GLY A 182 -20.07 -21.36 13.71
N SER A 183 -19.80 -21.88 12.51
CA SER A 183 -18.98 -23.10 12.37
C SER A 183 -17.55 -22.88 12.89
N GLU A 184 -16.92 -23.97 13.31
CA GLU A 184 -15.52 -24.02 13.72
C GLU A 184 -14.60 -23.48 12.61
N GLN A 185 -14.90 -23.87 11.37
CA GLN A 185 -14.30 -23.32 10.14
C GLN A 185 -14.38 -21.78 10.07
N GLY A 186 -15.55 -21.21 10.35
CA GLY A 186 -15.75 -19.77 10.37
C GLY A 186 -14.93 -19.11 11.48
N ARG A 187 -14.94 -19.69 12.67
CA ARG A 187 -14.19 -19.17 13.84
C ARG A 187 -12.68 -19.18 13.59
N ALA A 188 -12.14 -20.29 13.09
CA ALA A 188 -10.72 -20.44 12.75
C ALA A 188 -10.27 -19.38 11.74
N ARG A 189 -11.08 -19.15 10.70
CA ARG A 189 -10.82 -18.11 9.69
C ARG A 189 -10.82 -16.71 10.29
N GLU A 190 -11.80 -16.39 11.13
CA GLU A 190 -11.85 -15.10 11.81
C GLU A 190 -10.65 -14.88 12.73
N MET A 191 -10.17 -15.94 13.39
CA MET A 191 -8.98 -15.92 14.23
C MET A 191 -7.71 -15.74 13.40
N PHE A 192 -7.55 -16.51 12.32
CA PHE A 192 -6.43 -16.37 11.39
C PHE A 192 -6.32 -14.94 10.86
N VAL A 193 -7.42 -14.36 10.36
CA VAL A 193 -7.41 -12.97 9.87
C VAL A 193 -7.04 -11.99 10.99
N TYR A 194 -7.52 -12.22 12.21
CA TYR A 194 -7.22 -11.35 13.34
C TYR A 194 -5.74 -11.40 13.71
N LEU A 195 -5.18 -12.60 13.85
CA LEU A 195 -3.78 -12.81 14.20
C LEU A 195 -2.85 -12.40 13.06
N ALA A 196 -3.18 -12.71 11.80
CA ALA A 196 -2.36 -12.35 10.65
C ALA A 196 -2.18 -10.83 10.56
N LYS A 197 -3.24 -10.07 10.83
CA LYS A 197 -3.19 -8.60 10.88
C LYS A 197 -2.42 -8.04 12.08
N GLY A 198 -2.19 -8.82 13.12
CA GLY A 198 -1.50 -8.41 14.34
C GLY A 198 -0.04 -8.86 14.42
N HIS A 199 0.28 -10.03 13.88
CA HIS A 199 1.51 -10.78 14.15
C HIS A 199 2.30 -11.16 12.90
N THR A 200 1.79 -10.87 11.69
CA THR A 200 2.50 -11.11 10.43
C THR A 200 2.70 -9.81 9.66
N THR A 201 3.63 -9.85 8.71
CA THR A 201 3.93 -8.75 7.79
C THR A 201 3.03 -8.76 6.54
N ALA A 202 2.17 -9.77 6.41
CA ALA A 202 1.37 -10.02 5.23
C ALA A 202 0.42 -8.88 4.86
N LEU A 203 0.36 -8.59 3.57
CA LEU A 203 -0.60 -7.68 2.98
C LEU A 203 -2.00 -8.29 3.02
N ASN A 204 -3.03 -7.44 3.03
CA ASN A 204 -4.41 -7.90 2.99
C ASN A 204 -4.71 -8.82 1.80
N ARG A 205 -4.00 -8.66 0.67
CA ARG A 205 -4.15 -9.53 -0.50
C ARG A 205 -3.65 -10.95 -0.23
N GLU A 206 -2.53 -11.10 0.47
CA GLU A 206 -1.93 -12.39 0.81
C GLU A 206 -2.81 -13.10 1.86
N ILE A 207 -3.24 -12.37 2.88
CA ILE A 207 -4.19 -12.89 3.89
C ILE A 207 -5.50 -13.32 3.20
N ALA A 208 -5.99 -12.54 2.24
CA ALA A 208 -7.24 -12.83 1.56
C ALA A 208 -7.15 -14.08 0.67
N ALA A 209 -6.02 -14.29 0.00
CA ALA A 209 -5.75 -15.50 -0.79
C ALA A 209 -5.82 -16.75 0.10
N ARG A 210 -5.27 -16.69 1.31
CA ARG A 210 -5.24 -17.81 2.26
C ARG A 210 -6.59 -18.18 2.88
N VAL A 211 -7.59 -17.30 2.83
CA VAL A 211 -8.92 -17.56 3.43
C VAL A 211 -10.00 -17.83 2.39
N GLY A 212 -9.63 -18.50 1.31
CA GLY A 212 -10.52 -18.83 0.21
C GLY A 212 -10.72 -17.67 -0.76
N ASP A 213 -9.64 -16.96 -1.09
CA ASP A 213 -9.57 -15.97 -2.17
C ASP A 213 -10.74 -14.96 -2.18
N VAL A 214 -10.81 -14.18 -1.10
CA VAL A 214 -11.81 -13.11 -0.96
C VAL A 214 -11.24 -11.75 -1.33
N SER A 215 -12.10 -10.74 -1.45
CA SER A 215 -11.60 -9.37 -1.65
C SER A 215 -10.75 -8.90 -0.44
N PRO A 216 -9.62 -8.20 -0.66
CA PRO A 216 -8.77 -7.65 0.41
C PRO A 216 -9.50 -6.69 1.39
N SER A 217 -10.64 -6.13 0.99
CA SER A 217 -11.47 -5.30 1.85
C SER A 217 -12.16 -6.12 2.95
N VAL A 218 -12.53 -7.38 2.66
CA VAL A 218 -13.16 -8.31 3.61
C VAL A 218 -12.26 -8.56 4.80
N VAL A 219 -10.95 -8.72 4.57
CA VAL A 219 -9.93 -8.88 5.62
C VAL A 219 -9.95 -7.72 6.60
N SER A 220 -9.99 -6.48 6.09
CA SER A 220 -10.07 -5.27 6.93
C SER A 220 -11.34 -5.20 7.77
N HIS A 221 -12.50 -5.51 7.18
CA HIS A 221 -13.77 -5.52 7.89
C HIS A 221 -13.82 -6.63 8.95
N GLN A 222 -13.34 -7.81 8.60
CA GLN A 222 -13.28 -8.96 9.51
C GLN A 222 -12.38 -8.68 10.71
N TYR A 223 -11.17 -8.16 10.49
CA TYR A 223 -10.25 -7.78 11.57
C TYR A 223 -10.93 -6.84 12.60
N LYS A 224 -11.61 -5.80 12.11
CA LYS A 224 -12.36 -4.87 12.97
C LYS A 224 -13.51 -5.58 13.71
N ARG A 225 -14.24 -6.47 13.02
CA ARG A 225 -15.34 -7.23 13.60
C ARG A 225 -14.87 -8.19 14.69
N THR A 226 -13.83 -8.98 14.44
CA THR A 226 -13.24 -9.90 15.42
C THR A 226 -12.67 -9.12 16.60
N GLY A 227 -11.99 -8.00 16.36
CA GLY A 227 -11.49 -7.13 17.43
C GLY A 227 -12.60 -6.60 18.36
N ARG A 228 -13.79 -6.29 17.82
CA ARG A 228 -14.96 -5.93 18.64
C ARG A 228 -15.49 -7.10 19.48
N LYS A 229 -15.46 -8.33 18.97
CA LYS A 229 -15.83 -9.53 19.75
C LYS A 229 -14.92 -9.74 20.97
N MET A 230 -13.68 -9.28 20.86
CA MET A 230 -12.68 -9.33 21.93
C MET A 230 -12.80 -8.18 22.95
N GLN A 231 -13.74 -7.26 22.80
CA GLN A 231 -14.00 -6.16 23.75
C GLN A 231 -15.19 -6.50 24.66
N GLY A 232 -15.09 -6.18 25.95
CA GLY A 232 -16.11 -6.48 26.97
C GLY A 232 -15.80 -7.71 27.84
N ASN A 233 -16.81 -8.19 28.58
CA ASN A 233 -16.67 -9.20 29.65
C ASN A 233 -17.51 -10.48 29.46
N LYS A 234 -18.14 -10.67 28.30
CA LYS A 234 -18.97 -11.87 28.02
C LYS A 234 -18.12 -13.15 27.99
N LYS A 235 -18.72 -14.30 28.30
CA LYS A 235 -18.07 -15.64 28.22
C LYS A 235 -17.42 -15.88 26.86
N SER A 236 -18.12 -15.54 25.77
CA SER A 236 -17.61 -15.64 24.40
C SER A 236 -16.38 -14.75 24.17
N THR A 237 -16.35 -13.53 24.70
CA THR A 237 -15.20 -12.63 24.63
C THR A 237 -13.97 -13.20 25.33
N ARG A 238 -14.14 -13.79 26.52
CA ARG A 238 -13.05 -14.47 27.25
C ARG A 238 -12.48 -15.63 26.44
N GLN A 239 -13.35 -16.42 25.81
CA GLN A 239 -12.95 -17.52 24.93
C GLN A 239 -12.11 -17.03 23.75
N TRP A 240 -12.55 -15.98 23.05
CA TRP A 240 -11.77 -15.37 21.95
C TRP A 240 -10.38 -14.88 22.40
N ARG A 241 -10.29 -14.25 23.59
CA ARG A 241 -9.00 -13.80 24.13
C ARG A 241 -8.10 -14.97 24.52
N LYS A 242 -8.67 -16.03 25.10
CA LYS A 242 -7.94 -17.24 25.46
C LYS A 242 -7.35 -17.89 24.20
N GLU A 243 -8.16 -18.16 23.19
CA GLU A 243 -7.71 -18.75 21.92
C GLU A 243 -6.62 -17.90 21.25
N ALA A 244 -6.80 -16.59 21.20
CA ALA A 244 -5.78 -15.69 20.64
C ALA A 244 -4.47 -15.74 21.44
N LYS A 245 -4.53 -15.83 22.78
CA LYS A 245 -3.36 -15.93 23.65
C LYS A 245 -2.66 -17.27 23.46
N ASP A 246 -3.40 -18.37 23.47
CA ASP A 246 -2.89 -19.74 23.29
C ASP A 246 -2.16 -19.87 21.95
N LEU A 247 -2.79 -19.40 20.86
CA LEU A 247 -2.15 -19.37 19.54
C LEU A 247 -0.91 -18.48 19.55
N THR A 248 -0.99 -17.26 20.11
CA THR A 248 0.15 -16.34 20.12
C THR A 248 1.35 -16.88 20.93
N SER A 249 1.12 -17.67 21.99
CA SER A 249 2.21 -18.29 22.75
C SER A 249 3.00 -19.33 21.96
N ARG A 250 2.38 -19.97 20.96
CA ARG A 250 3.07 -20.97 20.11
C ARG A 250 4.19 -20.36 19.24
N PHE A 251 4.15 -19.04 19.02
CA PHE A 251 5.12 -18.33 18.17
C PHE A 251 6.10 -17.43 18.93
N ASN A 252 6.06 -17.40 20.26
CA ASN A 252 7.03 -16.64 21.08
C ASN A 252 8.00 -17.55 21.85
N GLY A 253 8.10 -18.82 21.46
CA GLY A 253 9.10 -19.78 21.93
C GLY A 253 10.38 -19.70 21.12
#